data_AF-A0A7V5PF34-F1
#
_entry.id   AF-A0A7V5PF34-F1
#
_cell.length_a   1.000
_cell.length_b   1.000
_cell.length_c   1.000
_cell.angle_alpha   90.00
_cell.angle_beta   90.00
_cell.angle_gamma   90.00
#
_symmetry.space_group_name_H-M   'P 1'
#
loop_
_entity.id
_entity.type
_entity.pdbx_description
1 polymer ?
#
loop_
_entity_poly.entity_id
_entity_poly.type
_entity_poly.pdbx_seq_one_letter_code
_entity_poly.pdbx_strand_id
1 'polypeptide(L)'
;MKSLKFLILLLLPVVMTGCSTRPEKPNILFIVVDDLGYKDLSCMGSKYYETPNIDRIAANSMIFTNGYATCAVCSPSRASLLSGKFPARHGITDYIGASSGENWRKAKRYTKLLPADYLHHLPHEFVILPEVLKQHGYTTFFAGKWHLGGKGSYPEDHGFDVNQGGYEAGGPYSGGYFSPFNNPKMKDYPEEAGMSLSMKLAKETVKFIKANKDTTFLTYLAFYAVHSPIQTTHDKWKKYRDKADSMGIAPQGFAMERRLPYRLHQDNPVYAGLISQVDDAVGYILETLKKLNLDKKTIIIFTSDNGGVVSGDNFSTNLGPLRGGKGYQWEGGIRVPYFIDVPWMHLRGRKNDTPVTGADFYPTILDLAGIPLMPQEHTDGVSLVPLLKGDTIPSRPLYWHYPHYGNQGGDPASMIREGHWKLIHYWEDGSNELYDLNTDISEQHDVSGRYPDITRKMTDKLLGWLRSVNAKYPVPDPLFSEDSLKMKQEWYRNVLMPRLEEKRKKMLDPAWQPNKDWWGSERDDKAMKR
;
A
#
# COMPACT_ATOMS: atom_id res chain seq x y z
N MET A 1 -16.63 -19.42 -82.89
CA MET A 1 -15.88 -18.30 -82.27
C MET A 1 -16.80 -17.53 -81.32
N LYS A 2 -16.86 -17.90 -80.04
CA LYS A 2 -17.47 -17.08 -78.97
C LYS A 2 -16.60 -17.24 -77.73
N SER A 3 -15.78 -16.22 -77.43
CA SER A 3 -14.86 -16.20 -76.30
C SER A 3 -15.59 -15.69 -75.05
N LEU A 4 -15.71 -16.54 -74.04
CA LEU A 4 -16.25 -16.21 -72.73
C LEU A 4 -15.11 -15.61 -71.88
N LYS A 5 -15.18 -14.31 -71.57
CA LYS A 5 -14.23 -13.65 -70.66
C LYS A 5 -14.68 -13.89 -69.21
N PHE A 6 -13.94 -14.71 -68.48
CA PHE A 6 -14.09 -14.85 -67.03
C PHE A 6 -13.45 -13.64 -66.33
N LEU A 7 -14.28 -12.86 -65.63
CA LEU A 7 -13.85 -11.76 -64.77
C LEU A 7 -13.49 -12.35 -63.40
N ILE A 8 -12.19 -12.48 -63.12
CA ILE A 8 -11.69 -12.91 -61.80
C ILE A 8 -11.75 -11.69 -60.88
N LEU A 9 -12.72 -11.69 -59.96
CA LEU A 9 -12.84 -10.71 -58.89
C LEU A 9 -11.80 -11.08 -57.80
N LEU A 10 -10.68 -10.34 -57.75
CA LEU A 10 -9.70 -10.47 -56.67
C LEU A 10 -10.30 -9.89 -55.38
N LEU A 11 -10.81 -10.76 -54.50
CA LEU A 11 -11.10 -10.41 -53.11
C LEU A 11 -9.77 -10.30 -52.36
N LEU A 12 -9.30 -9.06 -52.13
CA LEU A 12 -8.23 -8.81 -51.17
C LEU A 12 -8.75 -9.12 -49.75
N PRO A 13 -8.10 -10.01 -48.98
CA PRO A 13 -8.39 -10.14 -47.57
C PRO A 13 -7.83 -8.90 -46.86
N VAL A 14 -8.71 -8.00 -46.43
CA VAL A 14 -8.37 -6.94 -45.48
C VAL A 14 -8.08 -7.63 -44.15
N VAL A 15 -6.82 -8.01 -43.94
CA VAL A 15 -6.33 -8.43 -42.64
C VAL A 15 -6.26 -7.17 -41.78
N MET A 16 -7.36 -6.84 -41.10
CA MET A 16 -7.33 -5.89 -39.99
C MET A 16 -6.52 -6.50 -38.86
N THR A 17 -5.19 -6.46 -38.98
CA THR A 17 -4.29 -6.56 -37.84
C THR A 17 -4.52 -5.29 -37.02
N GLY A 18 -5.48 -5.34 -36.10
CA GLY A 18 -5.60 -4.38 -35.01
C GLY A 18 -4.39 -4.54 -34.09
N CYS A 19 -3.22 -4.14 -34.56
CA CYS A 19 -2.07 -3.92 -33.71
C CYS A 19 -2.51 -2.79 -32.79
N SER A 20 -2.77 -3.11 -31.52
CA SER A 20 -3.05 -2.12 -30.48
C SER A 20 -1.80 -1.26 -30.32
N THR A 21 -1.66 -0.23 -31.13
CA THR A 21 -0.54 0.70 -31.04
C THR A 21 -0.63 1.43 -29.71
N ARG A 22 0.52 1.60 -29.06
CA ARG A 22 0.66 2.39 -27.84
C ARG A 22 0.03 3.78 -28.07
N PRO A 23 -0.92 4.24 -27.23
CA PRO A 23 -1.40 5.61 -27.29
C PRO A 23 -0.22 6.57 -27.07
N GLU A 24 -0.14 7.63 -27.88
CA GLU A 24 0.95 8.61 -27.80
C GLU A 24 1.07 9.23 -26.40
N LYS A 25 -0.07 9.43 -25.72
CA LYS A 25 -0.17 9.91 -24.34
C LYS A 25 -1.25 9.13 -23.56
N PRO A 26 -0.89 8.00 -22.91
CA PRO A 26 -1.87 7.21 -22.18
C PRO A 26 -2.32 7.89 -20.89
N ASN A 27 -3.55 7.63 -20.48
CA ASN A 27 -4.02 8.01 -19.15
C ASN A 27 -3.37 7.13 -18.09
N ILE A 28 -3.26 7.64 -16.86
CA ILE A 28 -2.72 6.89 -15.73
C ILE A 28 -3.73 6.91 -14.59
N LEU A 29 -4.12 5.73 -14.11
CA LEU A 29 -4.84 5.53 -12.87
C LEU A 29 -3.90 4.83 -11.88
N PHE A 30 -3.39 5.57 -10.90
CA PHE A 30 -2.56 5.04 -9.84
C PHE A 30 -3.42 4.85 -8.59
N ILE A 31 -3.64 3.60 -8.18
CA ILE A 31 -4.38 3.23 -6.97
C ILE A 31 -3.40 2.78 -5.90
N VAL A 32 -3.44 3.46 -4.75
CA VAL A 32 -2.72 3.08 -3.53
C VAL A 32 -3.75 2.83 -2.43
N VAL A 33 -3.68 1.67 -1.79
CA VAL A 33 -4.51 1.33 -0.64
C VAL A 33 -3.67 1.41 0.63
N ASP A 34 -4.19 2.05 1.68
CA ASP A 34 -3.49 2.25 2.95
C ASP A 34 -3.51 0.98 3.80
N ASP A 35 -2.34 0.52 4.27
CA ASP A 35 -2.21 -0.66 5.13
C ASP A 35 -2.81 -1.97 4.57
N LEU A 36 -2.85 -2.16 3.25
CA LEU A 36 -3.35 -3.38 2.62
C LEU A 36 -2.24 -4.42 2.49
N GLY A 37 -2.33 -5.50 3.24
CA GLY A 37 -1.30 -6.53 3.22
C GLY A 37 -1.24 -7.34 1.93
N TYR A 38 -0.06 -7.92 1.66
CA TYR A 38 0.18 -8.77 0.49
C TYR A 38 -0.89 -9.84 0.28
N LYS A 39 -1.35 -10.49 1.35
CA LYS A 39 -2.33 -11.59 1.32
C LYS A 39 -3.76 -11.15 1.61
N ASP A 40 -4.07 -9.86 1.55
CA ASP A 40 -5.41 -9.33 1.86
C ASP A 40 -6.36 -9.35 0.65
N LEU A 41 -5.88 -9.76 -0.52
CA LEU A 41 -6.66 -9.88 -1.75
C LEU A 41 -6.91 -11.34 -2.12
N SER A 42 -8.08 -11.65 -2.71
CA SER A 42 -8.39 -13.02 -3.16
C SER A 42 -7.40 -13.51 -4.22
N CYS A 43 -7.02 -12.66 -5.19
CA CYS A 43 -5.98 -12.98 -6.17
C CYS A 43 -4.57 -13.21 -5.58
N MET A 44 -4.32 -12.73 -4.35
CA MET A 44 -3.03 -12.87 -3.66
C MET A 44 -3.06 -13.94 -2.56
N GLY A 45 -4.08 -14.79 -2.55
CA GLY A 45 -4.15 -15.98 -1.70
C GLY A 45 -4.97 -15.83 -0.42
N SER A 46 -5.69 -14.72 -0.23
CA SER A 46 -6.75 -14.66 0.78
C SER A 46 -7.80 -15.73 0.50
N LYS A 47 -8.22 -16.45 1.55
CA LYS A 47 -9.38 -17.36 1.50
C LYS A 47 -10.64 -16.73 2.13
N TYR A 48 -10.46 -15.62 2.84
CA TYR A 48 -11.52 -14.98 3.62
C TYR A 48 -12.01 -13.70 2.96
N TYR A 49 -11.12 -12.75 2.69
CA TYR A 49 -11.42 -11.53 1.94
C TYR A 49 -11.74 -11.84 0.47
N GLU A 50 -12.66 -11.07 -0.12
CA GLU A 50 -13.14 -11.22 -1.50
C GLU A 50 -13.04 -9.89 -2.22
N THR A 51 -12.30 -9.85 -3.33
CA THR A 51 -11.98 -8.62 -4.08
C THR A 51 -12.12 -8.80 -5.59
N PRO A 52 -13.33 -9.13 -6.10
CA PRO A 52 -13.51 -9.48 -7.52
C PRO A 52 -13.14 -8.35 -8.50
N ASN A 53 -13.28 -7.08 -8.14
CA ASN A 53 -12.92 -5.97 -9.02
C ASN A 53 -11.41 -5.70 -9.04
N ILE A 54 -10.73 -5.84 -7.91
CA ILE A 54 -9.27 -5.77 -7.84
C ILE A 54 -8.64 -7.00 -8.50
N ASP A 55 -9.24 -8.18 -8.33
CA ASP A 55 -8.82 -9.40 -9.03
C ASP A 55 -8.91 -9.24 -10.55
N ARG A 56 -9.88 -8.46 -11.05
CA ARG A 56 -9.97 -8.09 -12.47
C ARG A 56 -8.79 -7.21 -12.93
N ILE A 57 -8.28 -6.31 -12.08
CA ILE A 57 -7.03 -5.57 -12.39
C ILE A 57 -5.88 -6.57 -12.50
N ALA A 58 -5.73 -7.44 -11.49
CA ALA A 58 -4.66 -8.44 -11.45
C ALA A 58 -4.69 -9.35 -12.68
N ALA A 59 -5.87 -9.80 -13.12
CA ALA A 59 -6.06 -10.67 -14.29
C ALA A 59 -5.62 -10.03 -15.62
N ASN A 60 -5.56 -8.70 -15.71
CA ASN A 60 -5.08 -7.99 -16.90
C ASN A 60 -3.62 -7.53 -16.78
N SER A 61 -3.09 -7.51 -15.55
CA SER A 61 -1.79 -6.93 -15.21
C SER A 61 -0.61 -7.89 -15.40
N MET A 62 0.61 -7.34 -15.32
CA MET A 62 1.73 -8.08 -14.74
C MET A 62 1.60 -8.04 -13.23
N ILE A 63 1.68 -9.20 -12.58
CA ILE A 63 1.67 -9.36 -11.12
C ILE A 63 3.10 -9.58 -10.65
N PHE A 64 3.65 -8.64 -9.89
CA PHE A 64 4.96 -8.81 -9.28
C PHE A 64 4.80 -9.49 -7.92
N THR A 65 5.22 -10.75 -7.81
CA THR A 65 5.08 -11.51 -6.56
C THR A 65 6.08 -11.02 -5.51
N ASN A 66 7.20 -10.46 -5.93
CA ASN A 66 8.23 -9.84 -5.10
C ASN A 66 8.14 -8.30 -5.20
N GLY A 67 6.93 -7.75 -5.04
CA GLY A 67 6.69 -6.31 -4.95
C GLY A 67 6.82 -5.78 -3.53
N TYR A 68 7.61 -4.71 -3.35
CA TYR A 68 7.91 -4.13 -2.05
C TYR A 68 7.54 -2.66 -1.94
N ALA A 69 6.92 -2.29 -0.83
CA ALA A 69 6.94 -0.92 -0.34
C ALA A 69 8.38 -0.51 0.02
N THR A 70 8.67 0.79 -0.05
CA THR A 70 10.02 1.30 0.30
C THR A 70 10.21 1.45 1.81
N CYS A 71 9.13 1.35 2.60
CA CYS A 71 9.13 1.37 4.05
C CYS A 71 8.03 0.46 4.61
N ALA A 72 8.15 0.11 5.89
CA ALA A 72 7.14 -0.66 6.61
C ALA A 72 5.93 0.19 7.10
N VAL A 73 5.93 1.50 6.82
CA VAL A 73 4.88 2.46 7.22
C VAL A 73 4.62 3.50 6.12
N CYS A 74 3.55 4.30 6.31
CA CYS A 74 2.85 5.01 5.26
C CYS A 74 3.60 6.20 4.64
N SER A 75 3.83 7.30 5.37
CA SER A 75 4.40 8.54 4.80
C SER A 75 5.72 8.33 4.04
N PRO A 76 6.70 7.56 4.55
CA PRO A 76 7.94 7.30 3.84
C PRO A 76 7.70 6.64 2.48
N SER A 77 6.86 5.59 2.45
CA SER A 77 6.52 4.90 1.21
C SER A 77 5.79 5.80 0.22
N ARG A 78 4.84 6.62 0.69
CA ARG A 78 4.10 7.57 -0.16
C ARG A 78 5.02 8.60 -0.80
N ALA A 79 6.00 9.11 -0.06
CA ALA A 79 7.02 10.00 -0.61
C ALA A 79 7.88 9.29 -1.66
N SER A 80 8.25 8.03 -1.43
CA SER A 80 9.02 7.25 -2.41
C SER A 80 8.24 6.92 -3.69
N LEU A 81 6.94 6.63 -3.60
CA LEU A 81 6.08 6.40 -4.77
C LEU A 81 6.05 7.62 -5.70
N LEU A 82 6.09 8.83 -5.13
CA LEU A 82 6.05 10.09 -5.87
C LEU A 82 7.42 10.58 -6.32
N SER A 83 8.50 10.23 -5.62
CA SER A 83 9.87 10.74 -5.91
C SER A 83 10.78 9.73 -6.60
N GLY A 84 10.50 8.43 -6.54
CA GLY A 84 11.43 7.40 -7.02
C GLY A 84 12.69 7.24 -6.15
N LYS A 85 12.68 7.76 -4.92
CA LYS A 85 13.80 7.72 -3.96
C LYS A 85 13.43 6.92 -2.72
N PHE A 86 14.41 6.26 -2.11
CA PHE A 86 14.21 5.57 -0.83
C PHE A 86 14.09 6.54 0.37
N PRO A 87 13.41 6.13 1.45
CA PRO A 87 13.17 6.94 2.66
C PRO A 87 14.39 7.67 3.22
N ALA A 88 15.53 6.97 3.29
CA ALA A 88 16.74 7.54 3.83
C ALA A 88 17.29 8.73 3.03
N ARG A 89 16.96 8.84 1.72
CA ARG A 89 17.39 9.98 0.89
C ARG A 89 16.49 11.20 1.05
N HIS A 90 15.17 10.99 1.06
CA HIS A 90 14.23 12.10 1.17
C HIS A 90 13.92 12.50 2.62
N GLY A 91 14.48 11.79 3.60
CA GLY A 91 14.48 12.18 5.02
C GLY A 91 13.17 11.94 5.78
N ILE A 92 12.09 11.51 5.10
CA ILE A 92 10.85 11.06 5.75
C ILE A 92 11.01 9.57 6.01
N THR A 93 11.37 9.19 7.23
CA THR A 93 11.67 7.79 7.58
C THR A 93 10.69 7.16 8.57
N ASP A 94 9.71 7.92 9.07
CA ASP A 94 8.54 7.41 9.82
C ASP A 94 7.24 8.03 9.29
N TYR A 95 6.10 7.51 9.73
CA TYR A 95 4.81 8.16 9.49
C TYR A 95 4.79 9.54 10.15
N ILE A 96 4.35 10.56 9.41
CA ILE A 96 4.38 11.95 9.91
C ILE A 96 3.43 12.07 11.11
N GLY A 97 3.98 12.53 12.24
CA GLY A 97 3.31 12.60 13.54
C GLY A 97 3.76 11.51 14.53
N ALA A 98 4.59 10.55 14.11
CA ALA A 98 5.29 9.65 15.02
C ALA A 98 6.23 10.43 15.94
N SER A 99 6.36 9.96 17.18
CA SER A 99 7.27 10.58 18.17
C SER A 99 8.71 10.13 17.95
N SER A 100 9.63 11.09 17.83
CA SER A 100 11.08 10.88 17.79
C SER A 100 11.77 11.38 19.06
N GLY A 101 13.04 11.02 19.22
CA GLY A 101 13.89 11.50 20.32
C GLY A 101 13.25 11.26 21.69
N GLU A 102 13.40 12.23 22.59
CA GLU A 102 12.88 12.11 23.96
C GLU A 102 11.34 12.06 24.05
N ASN A 103 10.64 12.60 23.04
CA ASN A 103 9.18 12.56 22.99
C ASN A 103 8.65 11.12 22.93
N TRP A 104 9.44 10.19 22.39
CA TRP A 104 9.11 8.76 22.35
C TRP A 104 8.76 8.18 23.72
N ARG A 105 9.37 8.70 24.80
CA ARG A 105 9.10 8.23 26.18
C ARG A 105 7.64 8.37 26.58
N LYS A 106 6.89 9.31 25.98
CA LYS A 106 5.43 9.48 26.19
C LYS A 106 4.64 8.24 25.79
N ALA A 107 5.15 7.42 24.87
CA ALA A 107 4.53 6.16 24.49
C ALA A 107 4.60 5.08 25.59
N LYS A 108 5.44 5.27 26.63
CA LYS A 108 5.62 4.35 27.77
C LYS A 108 5.87 2.90 27.30
N ARG A 109 6.72 2.78 26.28
CA ARG A 109 7.16 1.49 25.70
C ARG A 109 8.47 0.98 26.29
N TYR A 110 9.22 1.84 26.99
CA TYR A 110 10.45 1.51 27.72
C TYR A 110 11.47 0.72 26.88
N THR A 111 11.62 1.14 25.63
CA THR A 111 12.52 0.51 24.67
C THR A 111 13.96 1.00 24.84
N LYS A 112 14.95 0.28 24.29
CA LYS A 112 16.37 0.57 24.51
C LYS A 112 16.86 1.86 23.84
N LEU A 113 16.21 2.28 22.76
CA LEU A 113 16.62 3.43 21.96
C LEU A 113 15.55 4.52 21.93
N LEU A 114 16.00 5.74 21.65
CA LEU A 114 15.21 6.86 21.17
C LEU A 114 15.21 6.86 19.63
N PRO A 115 14.03 6.88 18.96
CA PRO A 115 13.94 6.94 17.51
C PRO A 115 14.62 8.17 16.91
N ALA A 116 15.13 8.04 15.69
CA ALA A 116 15.78 9.14 14.98
C ALA A 116 14.80 10.28 14.66
N ASP A 117 15.30 11.50 14.49
CA ASP A 117 14.50 12.58 13.90
C ASP A 117 14.36 12.40 12.38
N TYR A 118 13.26 12.91 11.83
CA TYR A 118 12.92 12.78 10.41
C TYR A 118 12.21 14.04 9.90
N LEU A 119 12.06 14.18 8.59
CA LEU A 119 11.34 15.31 7.98
C LEU A 119 9.82 15.09 8.04
N HIS A 120 9.08 16.15 8.32
CA HIS A 120 7.63 16.10 8.55
C HIS A 120 6.80 16.64 7.37
N HIS A 121 7.43 16.82 6.21
CA HIS A 121 6.76 17.17 4.96
C HIS A 121 7.62 16.71 3.78
N LEU A 122 7.00 16.50 2.62
CA LEU A 122 7.71 16.24 1.38
C LEU A 122 8.54 17.48 1.00
N PRO A 123 9.87 17.35 0.85
CA PRO A 123 10.70 18.48 0.47
C PRO A 123 10.40 18.96 -0.96
N HIS A 124 10.26 20.28 -1.13
CA HIS A 124 10.02 20.94 -2.42
C HIS A 124 11.23 20.89 -3.37
N GLU A 125 12.39 20.45 -2.89
CA GLU A 125 13.60 20.27 -3.71
C GLU A 125 13.54 19.01 -4.58
N PHE A 126 12.66 18.06 -4.29
CA PHE A 126 12.48 16.88 -5.13
C PHE A 126 11.46 17.15 -6.22
N VAL A 127 11.82 16.83 -7.47
CA VAL A 127 10.88 16.92 -8.59
C VAL A 127 10.09 15.62 -8.68
N ILE A 128 8.82 15.68 -8.28
CA ILE A 128 7.99 14.48 -8.14
C ILE A 128 7.14 14.20 -9.37
N LEU A 129 6.69 12.95 -9.49
CA LEU A 129 5.96 12.40 -10.62
C LEU A 129 4.82 13.30 -11.18
N PRO A 130 3.88 13.83 -10.35
CA PRO A 130 2.82 14.70 -10.86
C PRO A 130 3.35 15.98 -11.50
N GLU A 131 4.42 16.58 -10.99
CA GLU A 131 5.02 17.80 -11.56
C GLU A 131 5.59 17.53 -12.96
N VAL A 132 6.31 16.41 -13.11
CA VAL A 132 6.88 15.99 -14.41
C VAL A 132 5.76 15.69 -15.40
N LEU A 133 4.73 14.95 -15.00
CA LEU A 133 3.60 14.63 -15.87
C LEU A 133 2.86 15.90 -16.30
N LYS A 134 2.63 16.84 -15.37
CA LYS A 134 2.00 18.13 -15.66
C LYS A 134 2.80 18.95 -16.68
N GLN A 135 4.13 19.01 -16.54
CA GLN A 135 5.01 19.64 -17.54
C GLN A 135 4.90 19.02 -18.94
N HIS A 136 4.52 17.74 -19.04
CA HIS A 136 4.33 17.02 -20.30
C HIS A 136 2.86 16.99 -20.78
N GLY A 137 2.00 17.82 -20.18
CA GLY A 137 0.63 18.05 -20.62
C GLY A 137 -0.42 17.12 -20.03
N TYR A 138 -0.13 16.46 -18.90
CA TYR A 138 -1.14 15.75 -18.14
C TYR A 138 -1.93 16.72 -17.26
N THR A 139 -3.26 16.57 -17.25
CA THR A 139 -4.07 17.11 -16.14
C THR A 139 -3.95 16.16 -14.94
N THR A 140 -3.70 16.70 -13.76
CA THR A 140 -3.33 15.91 -12.57
C THR A 140 -4.38 16.00 -11.47
N PHE A 141 -4.80 14.86 -10.97
CA PHE A 141 -5.83 14.75 -9.94
C PHE A 141 -5.37 13.85 -8.81
N PHE A 142 -5.59 14.31 -7.57
CA PHE A 142 -5.35 13.58 -6.35
C PHE A 142 -6.67 13.37 -5.58
N ALA A 143 -6.89 12.16 -5.07
CA ALA A 143 -7.97 11.90 -4.13
C ALA A 143 -7.53 10.98 -2.98
N GLY A 144 -7.87 11.37 -1.76
CA GLY A 144 -7.76 10.53 -0.55
C GLY A 144 -6.61 10.91 0.38
N LYS A 145 -5.90 9.93 0.95
CA LYS A 145 -4.88 10.14 1.98
C LYS A 145 -3.59 10.70 1.39
N TRP A 146 -3.23 11.92 1.79
CA TRP A 146 -1.96 12.55 1.43
C TRP A 146 -0.85 12.20 2.42
N HIS A 147 -0.92 12.73 3.65
CA HIS A 147 -0.02 12.40 4.76
C HIS A 147 1.48 12.64 4.46
N LEU A 148 1.76 13.71 3.71
CA LEU A 148 3.10 14.16 3.30
C LEU A 148 3.38 15.64 3.66
N GLY A 149 2.70 16.16 4.69
CA GLY A 149 2.88 17.52 5.19
C GLY A 149 1.57 18.27 5.41
N GLY A 150 1.68 19.38 6.14
CA GLY A 150 0.58 20.32 6.37
C GLY A 150 0.48 21.39 5.28
N LYS A 151 -0.15 22.52 5.64
CA LYS A 151 -0.29 23.69 4.76
C LYS A 151 1.04 24.09 4.11
N GLY A 152 1.05 24.27 2.78
CA GLY A 152 2.25 24.55 1.99
C GLY A 152 2.99 23.29 1.53
N SER A 153 2.45 22.11 1.83
CA SER A 153 2.93 20.82 1.34
C SER A 153 1.74 19.87 1.12
N TYR A 154 0.59 20.38 0.67
CA TYR A 154 -0.56 19.59 0.23
C TYR A 154 -0.40 19.14 -1.22
N PRO A 155 -1.25 18.24 -1.76
CA PRO A 155 -1.13 17.78 -3.15
C PRO A 155 -1.05 18.93 -4.17
N GLU A 156 -1.81 20.01 -3.99
CA GLU A 156 -1.78 21.18 -4.87
C GLU A 156 -0.46 21.96 -4.84
N ASP A 157 0.32 21.83 -3.77
CA ASP A 157 1.66 22.39 -3.64
C ASP A 157 2.73 21.50 -4.31
N HIS A 158 2.32 20.32 -4.82
CA HIS A 158 3.18 19.24 -5.29
C HIS A 158 2.73 18.73 -6.66
N GLY A 159 2.34 19.66 -7.54
CA GLY A 159 2.06 19.37 -8.95
C GLY A 159 0.67 18.85 -9.28
N PHE A 160 -0.22 18.62 -8.31
CA PHE A 160 -1.61 18.22 -8.59
C PHE A 160 -2.53 19.43 -8.86
N ASP A 161 -3.30 19.41 -9.95
CA ASP A 161 -4.25 20.47 -10.29
C ASP A 161 -5.50 20.46 -9.40
N VAL A 162 -5.92 19.26 -8.97
CA VAL A 162 -7.12 19.05 -8.17
C VAL A 162 -6.82 18.13 -7.00
N ASN A 163 -7.23 18.53 -5.80
CA ASN A 163 -7.15 17.74 -4.58
C ASN A 163 -8.56 17.49 -4.01
N GLN A 164 -8.89 16.21 -3.77
CA GLN A 164 -10.11 15.79 -3.10
C GLN A 164 -9.78 14.93 -1.87
N GLY A 165 -9.76 15.58 -0.69
CA GLY A 165 -9.59 14.92 0.60
C GLY A 165 -8.15 14.72 1.10
N GLY A 166 -7.14 15.18 0.34
CA GLY A 166 -5.73 15.08 0.71
C GLY A 166 -5.25 16.21 1.61
N TYR A 167 -4.87 15.87 2.84
CA TYR A 167 -4.31 16.80 3.83
C TYR A 167 -3.35 16.06 4.78
N GLU A 168 -2.95 16.69 5.89
CA GLU A 168 -1.92 16.17 6.79
C GLU A 168 -2.29 14.86 7.51
N ALA A 169 -3.58 14.53 7.64
CA ALA A 169 -3.98 13.39 8.46
C ALA A 169 -3.62 12.04 7.83
N GLY A 170 -3.10 11.14 8.68
CA GLY A 170 -2.76 9.77 8.31
C GLY A 170 -3.92 8.77 8.29
N GLY A 171 -5.14 9.22 8.58
CA GLY A 171 -6.34 8.40 8.65
C GLY A 171 -7.59 9.28 8.60
N PRO A 172 -8.80 8.69 8.49
CA PRO A 172 -10.04 9.46 8.37
C PRO A 172 -10.53 9.97 9.74
N TYR A 173 -9.67 10.65 10.49
CA TYR A 173 -9.92 11.03 11.88
C TYR A 173 -10.93 12.18 12.05
N SER A 174 -11.28 12.88 10.98
CA SER A 174 -12.25 13.98 11.00
C SER A 174 -13.71 13.53 11.12
N GLY A 175 -14.06 12.37 10.52
CA GLY A 175 -15.45 11.88 10.47
C GLY A 175 -15.60 10.38 10.28
N GLY A 176 -14.50 9.63 10.14
CA GLY A 176 -14.54 8.20 9.87
C GLY A 176 -14.80 7.88 8.39
N TYR A 177 -15.32 6.69 8.14
CA TYR A 177 -15.50 6.12 6.80
C TYR A 177 -16.88 6.36 6.20
N PHE A 178 -17.79 7.05 6.90
CA PHE A 178 -19.14 7.30 6.42
C PHE A 178 -19.50 8.79 6.51
N SER A 179 -20.23 9.29 5.52
CA SER A 179 -20.63 10.70 5.44
C SER A 179 -21.54 11.11 6.62
N PRO A 180 -21.35 12.31 7.21
CA PRO A 180 -20.39 13.34 6.80
C PRO A 180 -18.94 13.00 7.17
N PHE A 181 -18.04 13.13 6.20
CA PHE A 181 -16.62 12.78 6.36
C PHE A 181 -15.86 13.87 7.15
N ASN A 182 -16.39 15.09 7.18
CA ASN A 182 -15.80 16.28 7.82
C ASN A 182 -14.36 16.55 7.38
N ASN A 183 -13.97 16.07 6.20
CA ASN A 183 -12.62 16.22 5.69
C ASN A 183 -12.45 17.65 5.16
N PRO A 184 -11.43 18.42 5.60
CA PRO A 184 -11.30 19.84 5.24
C PRO A 184 -11.04 20.10 3.76
N LYS A 185 -10.62 19.08 2.99
CA LYS A 185 -10.31 19.14 1.56
C LYS A 185 -11.35 18.43 0.70
N MET A 186 -12.51 18.14 1.27
CA MET A 186 -13.60 17.47 0.57
C MET A 186 -14.93 18.04 1.04
N LYS A 187 -15.84 18.29 0.09
CA LYS A 187 -17.17 18.77 0.42
C LYS A 187 -18.11 17.58 0.69
N ASP A 188 -18.74 17.60 1.86
CA ASP A 188 -19.88 16.75 2.20
C ASP A 188 -21.17 17.30 1.57
N TYR A 189 -22.03 16.41 1.09
CA TYR A 189 -23.37 16.76 0.60
C TYR A 189 -24.45 15.94 1.33
N PRO A 190 -25.62 16.52 1.66
CA PRO A 190 -26.67 15.83 2.42
C PRO A 190 -27.12 14.49 1.80
N GLU A 191 -27.19 14.40 0.47
CA GLU A 191 -27.56 13.18 -0.26
C GLU A 191 -26.55 12.03 -0.08
N GLU A 192 -25.34 12.34 0.38
CA GLU A 192 -24.26 11.39 0.62
C GLU A 192 -24.33 10.73 1.99
N ALA A 193 -25.24 11.10 2.90
CA ALA A 193 -25.33 10.58 4.26
C ALA A 193 -25.13 9.04 4.34
N GLY A 194 -24.18 8.52 5.11
CA GLY A 194 -23.93 7.07 5.17
C GLY A 194 -23.29 6.44 3.92
N MET A 195 -22.87 7.21 2.91
CA MET A 195 -21.99 6.75 1.84
C MET A 195 -20.59 6.48 2.40
N SER A 196 -19.93 5.42 1.94
CA SER A 196 -18.55 5.15 2.33
C SER A 196 -17.57 6.15 1.71
N LEU A 197 -16.49 6.46 2.45
CA LEU A 197 -15.43 7.34 2.00
C LEU A 197 -14.72 6.78 0.76
N SER A 198 -14.55 5.46 0.67
CA SER A 198 -14.01 4.80 -0.54
C SER A 198 -14.87 5.10 -1.77
N MET A 199 -16.20 5.02 -1.65
CA MET A 199 -17.10 5.32 -2.76
C MET A 199 -17.13 6.82 -3.09
N LYS A 200 -17.05 7.69 -2.08
CA LYS A 200 -16.92 9.15 -2.29
C LYS A 200 -15.66 9.47 -3.10
N LEU A 201 -14.51 8.93 -2.72
CA LEU A 201 -13.25 9.12 -3.45
C LEU A 201 -13.35 8.60 -4.90
N ALA A 202 -13.98 7.44 -5.10
CA ALA A 202 -14.22 6.92 -6.45
C ALA A 202 -15.15 7.81 -7.28
N LYS A 203 -16.20 8.38 -6.69
CA LYS A 203 -17.11 9.31 -7.38
C LYS A 203 -16.43 10.60 -7.77
N GLU A 204 -15.62 11.20 -6.90
CA GLU A 204 -14.83 12.39 -7.24
C GLU A 204 -13.80 12.10 -8.34
N THR A 205 -13.15 10.92 -8.27
CA THR A 205 -12.24 10.45 -9.33
C THR A 205 -12.97 10.30 -10.67
N VAL A 206 -14.14 9.64 -10.68
CA VAL A 206 -14.97 9.46 -11.89
C VAL A 206 -15.47 10.80 -12.43
N LYS A 207 -15.83 11.75 -11.57
CA LYS A 207 -16.21 13.11 -11.98
C LYS A 207 -15.07 13.80 -12.72
N PHE A 208 -13.85 13.71 -12.20
CA PHE A 208 -12.66 14.23 -12.87
C PHE A 208 -12.39 13.53 -14.21
N ILE A 209 -12.44 12.19 -14.24
CA ILE A 209 -12.24 11.40 -15.48
C ILE A 209 -13.25 11.81 -16.56
N LYS A 210 -14.54 11.98 -16.20
CA LYS A 210 -15.58 12.40 -17.15
C LYS A 210 -15.31 13.78 -17.72
N ALA A 211 -14.88 14.73 -16.88
CA ALA A 211 -14.54 16.09 -17.31
C ALA A 211 -13.29 16.14 -18.20
N ASN A 212 -12.39 15.15 -18.08
CA ASN A 212 -11.10 15.12 -18.76
C ASN A 212 -10.98 13.98 -19.80
N LYS A 213 -12.10 13.39 -20.23
CA LYS A 213 -12.13 12.18 -21.09
C LYS A 213 -11.40 12.34 -22.45
N ASP A 214 -11.37 13.57 -22.96
CA ASP A 214 -10.76 13.95 -24.24
C ASP A 214 -9.33 14.51 -24.07
N THR A 215 -8.80 14.49 -22.84
CA THR A 215 -7.43 14.90 -22.52
C THR A 215 -6.60 13.69 -22.07
N THR A 216 -5.33 13.92 -21.73
CA THR A 216 -4.49 12.96 -21.02
C THR A 216 -4.41 13.33 -19.55
N PHE A 217 -4.60 12.36 -18.66
CA PHE A 217 -4.64 12.64 -17.23
C PHE A 217 -3.88 11.64 -16.35
N LEU A 218 -3.49 12.13 -15.17
CA LEU A 218 -3.10 11.33 -14.01
C LEU A 218 -4.23 11.40 -12.98
N THR A 219 -4.77 10.25 -12.57
CA THR A 219 -5.57 10.12 -11.34
C THR A 219 -4.79 9.31 -10.32
N TYR A 220 -4.31 9.98 -9.28
CA TYR A 220 -3.67 9.36 -8.12
C TYR A 220 -4.70 9.20 -7.00
N LEU A 221 -5.21 7.98 -6.86
CA LEU A 221 -6.24 7.61 -5.91
C LEU A 221 -5.61 6.86 -4.73
N ALA A 222 -5.42 7.57 -3.63
CA ALA A 222 -4.84 7.06 -2.41
C ALA A 222 -5.94 6.82 -1.37
N PHE A 223 -6.53 5.61 -1.32
CA PHE A 223 -7.58 5.33 -0.34
C PHE A 223 -7.08 5.54 1.10
N TYR A 224 -7.95 6.09 1.96
CA TYR A 224 -7.76 6.04 3.42
C TYR A 224 -7.99 4.62 3.95
N ALA A 225 -8.90 3.89 3.30
CA ALA A 225 -9.07 2.47 3.57
C ALA A 225 -7.78 1.74 3.17
N VAL A 226 -7.34 0.74 3.93
CA VAL A 226 -8.06 0.02 4.99
C VAL A 226 -7.56 0.35 6.42
N HIS A 227 -7.00 1.56 6.59
CA HIS A 227 -6.42 2.04 7.85
C HIS A 227 -7.44 2.15 8.99
N SER A 228 -6.96 2.10 10.23
CA SER A 228 -7.78 2.34 11.43
C SER A 228 -8.27 3.80 11.52
N PRO A 229 -9.41 4.07 12.18
CA PRO A 229 -10.34 3.11 12.79
C PRO A 229 -11.15 2.33 11.73
N ILE A 230 -11.30 1.02 11.86
CA ILE A 230 -12.06 0.25 10.85
C ILE A 230 -13.57 0.39 11.07
N GLN A 231 -14.32 0.55 9.97
CA GLN A 231 -15.77 0.68 9.98
C GLN A 231 -16.35 -0.04 8.76
N THR A 232 -17.52 -0.64 8.91
CA THR A 232 -18.25 -1.27 7.80
C THR A 232 -19.75 -1.16 7.99
N THR A 233 -20.52 -1.43 6.93
CA THR A 233 -21.97 -1.61 7.04
C THR A 233 -22.34 -2.91 7.73
N HIS A 234 -23.50 -2.96 8.37
CA HIS A 234 -24.07 -4.17 8.96
C HIS A 234 -24.07 -5.34 7.96
N ASP A 235 -24.55 -5.14 6.73
CA ASP A 235 -24.65 -6.20 5.73
C ASP A 235 -23.30 -6.81 5.37
N LYS A 236 -22.28 -5.97 5.20
CA LYS A 236 -20.92 -6.45 4.91
C LYS A 236 -20.33 -7.16 6.12
N TRP A 237 -20.51 -6.63 7.33
CA TRP A 237 -20.11 -7.36 8.54
C TRP A 237 -20.78 -8.72 8.61
N LYS A 238 -22.11 -8.79 8.44
CA LYS A 238 -22.89 -10.02 8.51
C LYS A 238 -22.39 -11.04 7.51
N LYS A 239 -22.18 -10.64 6.25
CA LYS A 239 -21.61 -11.49 5.19
C LYS A 239 -20.30 -12.15 5.65
N TYR A 240 -19.35 -11.34 6.13
CA TYR A 240 -18.03 -11.85 6.50
C TYR A 240 -18.01 -12.57 7.85
N ARG A 241 -18.92 -12.25 8.78
CA ARG A 241 -19.10 -12.99 10.03
C ARG A 241 -19.66 -14.38 9.75
N ASP A 242 -20.72 -14.48 8.94
CA ASP A 242 -21.28 -15.76 8.49
C ASP A 242 -20.22 -16.60 7.76
N LYS A 243 -19.35 -15.96 6.97
CA LYS A 243 -18.21 -16.63 6.33
C LYS A 243 -17.15 -17.12 7.33
N ALA A 244 -16.84 -16.34 8.36
CA ALA A 244 -15.89 -16.77 9.39
C ALA A 244 -16.44 -17.97 10.17
N ASP A 245 -17.74 -17.97 10.46
CA ASP A 245 -18.45 -19.07 11.10
C ASP A 245 -18.43 -20.34 10.24
N SER A 246 -18.74 -20.23 8.94
CA SER A 246 -18.72 -21.37 8.02
C SER A 246 -17.32 -21.95 7.77
N MET A 247 -16.26 -21.14 7.93
CA MET A 247 -14.87 -21.58 7.88
C MET A 247 -14.38 -22.18 9.21
N GLY A 248 -15.17 -22.06 10.29
CA GLY A 248 -14.81 -22.44 11.64
C GLY A 248 -14.04 -21.33 12.36
N ILE A 249 -14.59 -20.85 13.48
CA ILE A 249 -13.94 -19.84 14.32
C ILE A 249 -12.90 -20.53 15.20
N ALA A 250 -11.63 -20.21 14.97
CA ALA A 250 -10.54 -20.73 15.80
C ALA A 250 -10.68 -20.28 17.27
N PRO A 251 -10.39 -21.16 18.25
CA PRO A 251 -10.53 -20.85 19.67
C PRO A 251 -9.57 -19.76 20.15
N GLN A 252 -8.41 -19.64 19.50
CA GLN A 252 -7.39 -18.63 19.72
C GLN A 252 -7.27 -17.76 18.48
N GLY A 253 -7.30 -16.44 18.65
CA GLY A 253 -7.13 -15.46 17.57
C GLY A 253 -5.79 -14.73 17.60
N PHE A 254 -5.06 -14.77 18.71
CA PHE A 254 -3.83 -14.01 18.91
C PHE A 254 -2.72 -14.84 19.58
N ALA A 255 -1.48 -14.53 19.22
CA ALA A 255 -0.28 -14.97 19.91
C ALA A 255 0.68 -13.79 20.10
N MET A 256 1.71 -13.96 20.92
CA MET A 256 2.78 -12.96 21.03
C MET A 256 3.75 -13.07 19.85
N GLU A 257 4.03 -11.94 19.21
CA GLU A 257 5.24 -11.76 18.39
C GLU A 257 6.34 -11.17 19.30
N ARG A 258 7.46 -10.73 18.72
CA ARG A 258 8.60 -10.16 19.44
C ARG A 258 8.25 -9.10 20.51
N ARG A 259 7.35 -8.14 20.25
CA ARG A 259 6.98 -7.09 21.23
C ARG A 259 5.49 -7.02 21.55
N LEU A 260 4.64 -7.16 20.56
CA LEU A 260 3.19 -7.04 20.69
C LEU A 260 2.49 -8.35 20.30
N PRO A 261 1.26 -8.59 20.78
CA PRO A 261 0.45 -9.66 20.24
C PRO A 261 0.19 -9.43 18.74
N TYR A 262 -0.03 -10.48 17.98
CA TYR A 262 -0.40 -10.40 16.56
C TYR A 262 -1.56 -11.34 16.27
N ARG A 263 -2.36 -10.99 15.27
CA ARG A 263 -3.52 -11.75 14.84
C ARG A 263 -3.10 -12.99 14.04
N LEU A 264 -3.65 -14.15 14.39
CA LEU A 264 -3.34 -15.45 13.80
C LEU A 264 -4.15 -15.78 12.54
N HIS A 265 -5.33 -15.19 12.40
CA HIS A 265 -6.30 -15.57 11.37
C HIS A 265 -6.91 -14.36 10.66
N GLN A 266 -7.13 -14.51 9.36
CA GLN A 266 -8.02 -13.64 8.58
C GLN A 266 -9.47 -14.00 8.92
N ASP A 267 -10.00 -13.42 10.01
CA ASP A 267 -11.40 -13.63 10.45
C ASP A 267 -12.06 -12.34 10.95
N ASN A 268 -11.50 -11.17 10.60
CA ASN A 268 -12.04 -9.88 11.03
C ASN A 268 -13.14 -9.41 10.05
N PRO A 269 -14.44 -9.53 10.38
CA PRO A 269 -15.52 -9.19 9.46
C PRO A 269 -15.61 -7.69 9.16
N VAL A 270 -15.21 -6.83 10.12
CA VAL A 270 -15.23 -5.37 9.92
C VAL A 270 -14.14 -4.95 8.92
N TYR A 271 -12.95 -5.53 9.05
CA TYR A 271 -11.85 -5.29 8.09
C TYR A 271 -12.18 -5.85 6.70
N ALA A 272 -12.74 -7.05 6.63
CA ALA A 272 -13.19 -7.64 5.37
C ALA A 272 -14.26 -6.78 4.68
N GLY A 273 -15.21 -6.23 5.46
CA GLY A 273 -16.20 -5.29 4.96
C GLY A 273 -15.60 -3.99 4.44
N LEU A 274 -14.55 -3.46 5.08
CA LEU A 274 -13.83 -2.28 4.62
C LEU A 274 -13.04 -2.56 3.32
N ILE A 275 -12.36 -3.70 3.21
CA ILE A 275 -11.73 -4.15 1.95
C ILE A 275 -12.78 -4.23 0.84
N SER A 276 -13.94 -4.83 1.11
CA SER A 276 -15.01 -4.94 0.12
C SER A 276 -15.54 -3.58 -0.35
N GLN A 277 -15.55 -2.55 0.50
CA GLN A 277 -15.92 -1.20 0.07
C GLN A 277 -14.86 -0.57 -0.86
N VAL A 278 -13.58 -0.88 -0.67
CA VAL A 278 -12.52 -0.48 -1.61
C VAL A 278 -12.72 -1.20 -2.95
N ASP A 279 -13.01 -2.50 -2.92
CA ASP A 279 -13.28 -3.28 -4.13
C ASP A 279 -14.49 -2.73 -4.92
N ASP A 280 -15.60 -2.41 -4.25
CA ASP A 280 -16.78 -1.79 -4.87
C ASP A 280 -16.43 -0.43 -5.53
N ALA A 281 -15.63 0.39 -4.84
CA ALA A 281 -15.18 1.68 -5.33
C ALA A 281 -14.28 1.54 -6.57
N VAL A 282 -13.37 0.56 -6.57
CA VAL A 282 -12.56 0.21 -7.74
C VAL A 282 -13.44 -0.27 -8.89
N GLY A 283 -14.42 -1.13 -8.61
CA GLY A 283 -15.40 -1.59 -9.60
C GLY A 283 -16.11 -0.44 -10.33
N TYR A 284 -16.57 0.55 -9.57
CA TYR A 284 -17.24 1.73 -10.10
C TYR A 284 -16.35 2.55 -11.07
N ILE A 285 -15.06 2.70 -10.76
CA ILE A 285 -14.10 3.40 -11.63
C ILE A 285 -13.84 2.61 -12.90
N LEU A 286 -13.55 1.31 -12.78
CA LEU A 286 -13.24 0.44 -13.91
C LEU A 286 -14.42 0.35 -14.89
N GLU A 287 -15.65 0.23 -14.38
CA GLU A 287 -16.85 0.29 -15.21
C GLU A 287 -17.00 1.62 -15.93
N THR A 288 -16.66 2.73 -15.27
CA THR A 288 -16.71 4.06 -15.88
C THR A 288 -15.69 4.19 -17.00
N LEU A 289 -14.44 3.75 -16.79
CA LEU A 289 -13.41 3.74 -17.84
C LEU A 289 -13.89 2.97 -19.07
N LYS A 290 -14.49 1.80 -18.87
CA LYS A 290 -15.08 1.00 -19.96
C LYS A 290 -16.23 1.73 -20.67
N LYS A 291 -17.18 2.31 -19.92
CA LYS A 291 -18.31 3.07 -20.49
C LYS A 291 -17.87 4.28 -21.33
N LEU A 292 -16.74 4.89 -20.96
CA LEU A 292 -16.16 6.02 -21.67
C LEU A 292 -15.16 5.61 -22.76
N ASN A 293 -14.96 4.31 -23.02
CA ASN A 293 -13.94 3.77 -23.93
C ASN A 293 -12.51 4.24 -23.60
N LEU A 294 -12.21 4.47 -22.32
CA LEU A 294 -10.90 4.87 -21.82
C LEU A 294 -10.07 3.67 -21.35
N ASP A 295 -10.69 2.52 -21.13
CA ASP A 295 -10.07 1.29 -20.63
C ASP A 295 -8.90 0.81 -21.48
N LYS A 296 -8.95 0.99 -22.80
CA LYS A 296 -7.88 0.58 -23.73
C LYS A 296 -6.69 1.53 -23.78
N LYS A 297 -6.80 2.74 -23.21
CA LYS A 297 -5.73 3.77 -23.22
C LYS A 297 -5.30 4.20 -21.82
N THR A 298 -5.74 3.52 -20.78
CA THR A 298 -5.44 3.87 -19.39
C THR A 298 -4.54 2.80 -18.78
N ILE A 299 -3.35 3.19 -18.34
CA ILE A 299 -2.48 2.37 -17.49
C ILE A 299 -3.09 2.34 -16.10
N ILE A 300 -3.20 1.15 -15.51
CA ILE A 300 -3.72 0.99 -14.15
C ILE A 300 -2.61 0.39 -13.28
N ILE A 301 -2.25 1.10 -12.23
CA ILE A 301 -1.31 0.64 -11.21
C ILE A 301 -2.10 0.41 -9.92
N PHE A 302 -1.89 -0.74 -9.28
CA PHE A 302 -2.50 -1.04 -7.99
C PHE A 302 -1.43 -1.54 -7.02
N THR A 303 -1.33 -0.89 -5.86
CA THR A 303 -0.42 -1.30 -4.80
C THR A 303 -0.88 -0.86 -3.41
N SER A 304 -0.07 -1.13 -2.39
CA SER A 304 -0.22 -0.59 -1.05
C SER A 304 1.04 0.17 -0.63
N ASP A 305 0.90 1.10 0.31
CA ASP A 305 2.03 1.85 0.85
C ASP A 305 2.88 1.05 1.84
N ASN A 306 2.32 0.02 2.48
CA ASN A 306 3.06 -0.90 3.35
C ASN A 306 2.28 -2.19 3.59
N GLY A 307 2.88 -3.12 4.35
CA GLY A 307 2.23 -4.34 4.78
C GLY A 307 0.98 -4.12 5.63
N GLY A 308 0.17 -5.17 5.77
CA GLY A 308 -1.10 -5.14 6.50
C GLY A 308 -0.92 -5.09 8.02
N VAL A 309 -1.89 -4.52 8.74
CA VAL A 309 -1.82 -4.37 10.21
C VAL A 309 -2.13 -5.69 10.92
N VAL A 310 -1.12 -6.51 11.20
CA VAL A 310 -1.26 -7.74 12.01
C VAL A 310 -1.21 -7.47 13.52
N SER A 311 -0.63 -6.34 13.92
CA SER A 311 -0.41 -5.91 15.30
C SER A 311 -0.57 -4.39 15.47
N GLY A 312 -0.77 -3.90 16.70
CA GLY A 312 -0.83 -2.47 17.00
C GLY A 312 -2.20 -1.83 16.79
N ASP A 313 -2.32 -0.95 15.80
CA ASP A 313 -3.44 0.02 15.71
C ASP A 313 -4.84 -0.58 15.67
N ASN A 314 -4.99 -1.79 15.14
CA ASN A 314 -6.28 -2.48 15.13
C ASN A 314 -6.20 -4.01 15.05
N PHE A 315 -5.02 -4.59 14.83
CA PHE A 315 -4.83 -6.04 14.65
C PHE A 315 -5.82 -6.62 13.63
N SER A 316 -5.79 -6.06 12.42
CA SER A 316 -6.82 -6.23 11.39
C SER A 316 -6.75 -7.56 10.65
N THR A 317 -5.54 -7.97 10.26
CA THR A 317 -5.33 -9.09 9.32
C THR A 317 -4.26 -10.08 9.78
N ASN A 318 -4.03 -11.11 8.98
CA ASN A 318 -2.90 -12.02 9.05
C ASN A 318 -2.32 -12.22 7.64
N LEU A 319 -0.99 -12.25 7.53
CA LEU A 319 -0.27 -12.31 6.24
C LEU A 319 0.47 -13.64 6.02
N GLY A 320 0.23 -14.64 6.87
CA GLY A 320 0.91 -15.93 6.83
C GLY A 320 0.87 -16.54 5.42
N PRO A 321 1.99 -17.02 4.87
CA PRO A 321 3.23 -17.36 5.57
C PRO A 321 4.15 -16.17 5.86
N LEU A 322 3.90 -14.97 5.35
CA LEU A 322 4.77 -13.82 5.59
C LEU A 322 4.72 -13.45 7.07
N ARG A 323 5.89 -13.29 7.69
CA ARG A 323 6.03 -12.90 9.09
C ARG A 323 5.85 -11.39 9.25
N GLY A 324 5.22 -10.99 10.35
CA GLY A 324 4.97 -9.59 10.67
C GLY A 324 3.90 -8.93 9.78
N GLY A 325 3.93 -7.62 9.75
CA GLY A 325 2.97 -6.73 9.09
C GLY A 325 3.50 -5.30 9.15
N LYS A 326 2.63 -4.30 8.95
CA LYS A 326 2.97 -2.87 9.11
C LYS A 326 3.92 -2.65 10.29
N GLY A 327 4.94 -1.83 10.11
CA GLY A 327 5.93 -1.44 11.12
C GLY A 327 6.97 -2.51 11.47
N TYR A 328 6.88 -3.73 10.94
CA TYR A 328 7.90 -4.77 11.11
C TYR A 328 8.88 -4.81 9.94
N GLN A 329 10.12 -5.18 10.25
CA GLN A 329 11.22 -5.41 9.30
C GLN A 329 11.09 -6.68 8.44
N TRP A 330 10.19 -7.59 8.81
CA TRP A 330 9.97 -8.85 8.09
C TRP A 330 9.15 -8.65 6.81
N GLU A 331 9.09 -9.67 5.95
CA GLU A 331 8.43 -9.68 4.64
C GLU A 331 7.00 -9.18 4.71
N GLY A 332 6.26 -9.53 5.77
CA GLY A 332 4.87 -9.09 5.94
C GLY A 332 4.71 -7.58 6.10
N GLY A 333 5.75 -6.85 6.53
CA GLY A 333 5.72 -5.40 6.69
C GLY A 333 6.08 -4.59 5.46
N ILE A 334 6.88 -5.16 4.56
CA ILE A 334 7.40 -4.46 3.38
C ILE A 334 6.90 -5.03 2.05
N ARG A 335 6.37 -6.26 2.02
CA ARG A 335 5.85 -6.86 0.79
C ARG A 335 4.37 -6.49 0.59
N VAL A 336 4.01 -6.07 -0.62
CA VAL A 336 2.69 -5.52 -0.95
C VAL A 336 2.17 -6.06 -2.27
N PRO A 337 0.85 -6.05 -2.53
CA PRO A 337 0.34 -6.27 -3.87
C PRO A 337 0.96 -5.26 -4.85
N TYR A 338 1.34 -5.69 -6.04
CA TYR A 338 2.06 -4.86 -7.01
C TYR A 338 1.64 -5.25 -8.42
N PHE A 339 0.66 -4.53 -8.96
CA PHE A 339 0.06 -4.81 -10.27
C PHE A 339 0.27 -3.64 -11.21
N ILE A 340 0.66 -3.95 -12.45
CA ILE A 340 0.75 -2.97 -13.54
C ILE A 340 -0.04 -3.51 -14.74
N ASP A 341 -1.17 -2.89 -15.05
CA ASP A 341 -1.97 -3.12 -16.24
C ASP A 341 -1.58 -2.11 -17.33
N VAL A 342 -1.11 -2.63 -18.46
CA VAL A 342 -0.83 -1.85 -19.66
C VAL A 342 -1.67 -2.48 -20.79
N PRO A 343 -2.84 -1.90 -21.13
CA PRO A 343 -3.83 -2.57 -21.96
C PRO A 343 -3.29 -3.07 -23.32
N TRP A 344 -2.40 -2.30 -23.94
CA TRP A 344 -1.79 -2.62 -25.23
C TRP A 344 -0.66 -3.65 -25.16
N MET A 345 -0.20 -4.03 -23.97
CA MET A 345 0.81 -5.09 -23.79
C MET A 345 0.19 -6.45 -23.49
N HIS A 346 -1.12 -6.53 -23.26
CA HIS A 346 -1.86 -7.78 -23.03
C HIS A 346 -1.19 -8.72 -22.01
N LEU A 347 -0.91 -8.20 -20.81
CA LEU A 347 -0.11 -8.88 -19.80
C LEU A 347 -0.81 -10.09 -19.17
N ARG A 348 -2.16 -10.15 -19.21
CA ARG A 348 -2.99 -11.34 -18.93
C ARG A 348 -2.67 -12.06 -17.61
N GLY A 349 -2.38 -11.31 -16.55
CA GLY A 349 -2.13 -11.87 -15.22
C GLY A 349 -0.81 -12.65 -15.12
N ARG A 350 0.14 -12.42 -16.05
CA ARG A 350 1.49 -13.00 -15.97
C ARG A 350 2.13 -12.61 -14.64
N LYS A 351 2.84 -13.56 -14.04
CA LYS A 351 3.59 -13.35 -12.80
C LYS A 351 5.06 -13.10 -13.11
N ASN A 352 5.67 -12.21 -12.34
CA ASN A 352 7.10 -11.96 -12.36
C ASN A 352 7.65 -11.94 -10.93
N ASP A 353 8.70 -12.71 -10.68
CA ASP A 353 9.29 -12.87 -9.35
C ASP A 353 10.53 -11.97 -9.14
N THR A 354 10.86 -11.10 -10.10
CA THR A 354 11.93 -10.11 -9.94
C THR A 354 11.60 -9.18 -8.77
N PRO A 355 12.52 -8.94 -7.82
CA PRO A 355 12.32 -7.96 -6.77
C PRO A 355 12.13 -6.56 -7.37
N VAL A 356 10.99 -5.95 -7.08
CA VAL A 356 10.63 -4.59 -7.48
C VAL A 356 10.18 -3.79 -6.27
N THR A 357 10.30 -2.48 -6.35
CA THR A 357 10.05 -1.58 -5.23
C THR A 357 9.15 -0.42 -5.65
N GLY A 358 8.47 0.21 -4.70
CA GLY A 358 7.61 1.38 -4.95
C GLY A 358 8.35 2.52 -5.67
N ALA A 359 9.66 2.67 -5.46
CA ALA A 359 10.48 3.65 -6.17
C ALA A 359 10.55 3.41 -7.69
N ASP A 360 10.36 2.17 -8.16
CA ASP A 360 10.40 1.83 -9.58
C ASP A 360 9.18 2.37 -10.36
N PHE A 361 8.06 2.70 -9.69
CA PHE A 361 6.87 3.21 -10.38
C PHE A 361 7.13 4.53 -11.08
N TYR A 362 7.91 5.44 -10.48
CA TYR A 362 8.24 6.74 -11.09
C TYR A 362 8.85 6.59 -12.49
N PRO A 363 10.03 5.94 -12.66
CA PRO A 363 10.63 5.80 -13.99
C PRO A 363 9.81 4.90 -14.91
N THR A 364 9.09 3.91 -14.38
CA THR A 364 8.21 3.04 -15.19
C THR A 364 7.06 3.84 -15.82
N ILE A 365 6.46 4.75 -15.07
CA ILE A 365 5.37 5.60 -15.57
C ILE A 365 5.89 6.57 -16.63
N LEU A 366 7.05 7.20 -16.41
CA LEU A 366 7.66 8.07 -17.43
C LEU A 366 7.95 7.30 -18.72
N ASP A 367 8.57 6.12 -18.62
CA ASP A 367 8.88 5.26 -19.77
C ASP A 367 7.60 4.85 -20.53
N LEU A 368 6.55 4.40 -19.82
CA LEU A 368 5.24 4.07 -20.39
C LEU A 368 4.48 5.27 -20.96
N ALA A 369 4.70 6.47 -20.46
CA ALA A 369 4.15 7.73 -20.97
C ALA A 369 4.97 8.34 -22.11
N GLY A 370 6.20 7.86 -22.34
CA GLY A 370 7.07 8.32 -23.43
C GLY A 370 7.79 9.61 -23.05
N ILE A 371 7.89 9.86 -21.76
CA ILE A 371 8.54 11.02 -21.17
C ILE A 371 9.99 10.62 -20.87
N PRO A 372 10.99 11.49 -21.15
CA PRO A 372 12.37 11.22 -20.80
C PRO A 372 12.52 10.84 -19.33
N LEU A 373 13.31 9.79 -19.07
CA LEU A 373 13.68 9.42 -17.70
C LEU A 373 14.44 10.57 -17.02
N MET A 374 14.37 10.61 -15.69
CA MET A 374 15.04 11.62 -14.86
C MET A 374 15.95 10.94 -13.84
N PRO A 375 17.13 10.44 -14.26
CA PRO A 375 17.96 9.57 -13.40
C PRO A 375 18.37 10.19 -12.06
N GLN A 376 18.48 11.52 -11.99
CA GLN A 376 18.78 12.24 -10.75
C GLN A 376 17.59 12.29 -9.79
N GLU A 377 16.35 12.19 -10.30
CA GLU A 377 15.13 12.18 -9.48
C GLU A 377 14.80 10.75 -9.02
N HIS A 378 14.92 9.75 -9.88
CA HIS A 378 14.62 8.36 -9.52
C HIS A 378 15.89 7.52 -9.23
N THR A 379 16.84 8.06 -8.47
CA THR A 379 18.17 7.42 -8.24
C THR A 379 18.11 5.99 -7.67
N ASP A 380 17.02 5.61 -7.00
CA ASP A 380 16.84 4.26 -6.46
C ASP A 380 15.86 3.39 -7.28
N GLY A 381 15.02 4.03 -8.11
CA GLY A 381 14.06 3.35 -8.97
C GLY A 381 14.60 3.07 -10.37
N VAL A 382 14.18 1.95 -10.96
CA VAL A 382 14.45 1.61 -12.37
C VAL A 382 13.15 1.37 -13.13
N SER A 383 13.13 1.66 -14.43
CA SER A 383 11.97 1.34 -15.26
C SER A 383 11.76 -0.17 -15.35
N LEU A 384 10.52 -0.60 -15.09
CA LEU A 384 10.09 -2.00 -15.18
C LEU A 384 9.56 -2.37 -16.58
N VAL A 385 9.54 -1.44 -17.53
CA VAL A 385 9.07 -1.71 -18.91
C VAL A 385 9.75 -2.92 -19.56
N PRO A 386 11.07 -3.17 -19.40
CA PRO A 386 11.68 -4.40 -19.89
C PRO A 386 10.99 -5.67 -19.35
N LEU A 387 10.68 -5.70 -18.05
CA LEU A 387 9.98 -6.85 -17.43
C LEU A 387 8.56 -7.02 -17.97
N LEU A 388 7.85 -5.92 -18.26
CA LEU A 388 6.50 -5.97 -18.86
C LEU A 388 6.52 -6.57 -20.28
N LYS A 389 7.62 -6.35 -21.02
CA LYS A 389 7.85 -6.93 -22.36
C LYS A 389 8.30 -8.39 -22.31
N GLY A 390 8.70 -8.89 -21.15
CA GLY A 390 9.24 -10.23 -20.95
C GLY A 390 10.77 -10.32 -20.97
N ASP A 391 11.44 -9.16 -20.98
CA ASP A 391 12.90 -9.07 -20.84
C ASP A 391 13.31 -9.08 -19.36
N THR A 392 14.60 -8.82 -19.09
CA THR A 392 15.18 -8.76 -17.74
C THR A 392 15.69 -7.35 -17.44
N ILE A 393 15.92 -7.09 -16.15
CA ILE A 393 16.64 -5.90 -15.67
C ILE A 393 17.88 -6.34 -14.90
N PRO A 394 18.92 -5.50 -14.77
CA PRO A 394 20.09 -5.82 -13.95
C PRO A 394 19.71 -6.15 -12.50
N SER A 395 20.40 -7.14 -11.94
CA SER A 395 20.28 -7.44 -10.51
C SER A 395 20.76 -6.24 -9.69
N ARG A 396 20.03 -5.89 -8.64
CA ARG A 396 20.34 -4.79 -7.75
C ARG A 396 19.90 -5.10 -6.32
N PRO A 397 20.60 -4.58 -5.31
CA PRO A 397 20.11 -4.61 -3.94
C PRO A 397 18.91 -3.68 -3.77
N LEU A 398 17.95 -4.09 -2.94
CA LEU A 398 16.91 -3.24 -2.39
C LEU A 398 17.23 -2.95 -0.93
N TYR A 399 16.96 -1.73 -0.48
CA TYR A 399 17.31 -1.27 0.87
C TYR A 399 16.10 -0.71 1.59
N TRP A 400 16.10 -0.90 2.91
CA TRP A 400 15.16 -0.27 3.83
C TRP A 400 15.91 0.26 5.04
N HIS A 401 15.51 1.43 5.50
CA HIS A 401 16.06 2.04 6.71
C HIS A 401 14.91 2.61 7.52
N TYR A 402 14.60 1.93 8.63
CA TYR A 402 13.52 2.32 9.53
C TYR A 402 14.10 2.46 10.94
N PRO A 403 14.70 3.62 11.26
CA PRO A 403 15.37 3.88 12.55
C PRO A 403 14.36 4.18 13.68
N HIS A 404 13.20 3.51 13.67
CA HIS A 404 12.05 3.78 14.51
C HIS A 404 11.39 2.49 15.02
N TYR A 405 10.71 2.55 16.15
CA TYR A 405 9.92 1.40 16.65
C TYR A 405 8.52 1.32 16.02
N GLY A 406 8.01 2.43 15.49
CA GLY A 406 6.60 2.56 15.10
C GLY A 406 5.63 2.18 16.22
N ASN A 407 4.40 1.83 15.85
CA ASN A 407 3.31 1.49 16.75
C ASN A 407 2.89 0.01 16.70
N GLN A 408 3.48 -0.81 15.84
CA GLN A 408 3.07 -2.21 15.61
C GLN A 408 3.95 -3.25 16.30
N GLY A 409 5.08 -2.85 16.91
CA GLY A 409 5.94 -3.75 17.69
C GLY A 409 7.20 -4.22 16.96
N GLY A 410 7.56 -3.59 15.84
CA GLY A 410 8.85 -3.76 15.20
C GLY A 410 9.99 -3.10 15.96
N ASP A 411 11.20 -3.29 15.43
CA ASP A 411 12.44 -2.75 15.98
C ASP A 411 13.03 -1.71 15.03
N PRO A 412 13.76 -0.70 15.54
CA PRO A 412 14.63 0.12 14.71
C PRO A 412 15.62 -0.79 14.00
N ALA A 413 15.50 -0.87 12.67
CA ALA A 413 16.24 -1.81 11.85
C ALA A 413 16.62 -1.22 10.49
N SER A 414 17.56 -1.87 9.83
CA SER A 414 17.89 -1.61 8.43
C SER A 414 18.05 -2.92 7.69
N MET A 415 17.60 -2.96 6.45
CA MET A 415 17.50 -4.20 5.70
C MET A 415 18.12 -4.03 4.32
N ILE A 416 18.69 -5.12 3.82
CA ILE A 416 19.12 -5.26 2.43
C ILE A 416 18.60 -6.58 1.89
N ARG A 417 18.01 -6.54 0.70
CA ARG A 417 17.71 -7.74 -0.09
C ARG A 417 18.55 -7.74 -1.34
N GLU A 418 19.28 -8.82 -1.59
CA GLU A 418 20.06 -9.02 -2.81
C GLU A 418 19.89 -10.46 -3.30
N GLY A 419 19.19 -10.62 -4.42
CA GLY A 419 18.76 -11.94 -4.89
C GLY A 419 17.74 -12.58 -3.93
N HIS A 420 18.04 -13.81 -3.49
CA HIS A 420 17.23 -14.55 -2.51
C HIS A 420 17.62 -14.26 -1.06
N TRP A 421 18.77 -13.60 -0.83
CA TRP A 421 19.21 -13.26 0.51
C TRP A 421 18.55 -11.98 1.00
N LYS A 422 18.09 -12.01 2.25
CA LYS A 422 17.65 -10.83 2.99
C LYS A 422 18.40 -10.77 4.31
N LEU A 423 19.04 -9.62 4.57
CA LEU A 423 19.70 -9.34 5.84
C LEU A 423 18.94 -8.23 6.56
N ILE A 424 18.80 -8.39 7.87
CA ILE A 424 18.22 -7.42 8.80
C ILE A 424 19.28 -7.08 9.84
N HIS A 425 19.61 -5.80 9.97
CA HIS A 425 20.49 -5.25 11.00
C HIS A 425 19.65 -4.56 12.08
N TYR A 426 19.84 -4.96 13.34
CA TYR A 426 19.11 -4.42 14.50
C TYR A 426 19.94 -3.37 15.23
N TRP A 427 19.38 -2.17 15.39
CA TRP A 427 20.09 -1.08 16.05
C TRP A 427 20.11 -1.18 17.57
N GLU A 428 19.24 -2.01 18.18
CA GLU A 428 19.19 -2.17 19.64
C GLU A 428 20.44 -2.83 20.23
N ASP A 429 21.05 -3.76 19.48
CA ASP A 429 22.18 -4.57 19.94
C ASP A 429 23.27 -4.79 18.88
N GLY A 430 23.08 -4.26 17.66
CA GLY A 430 24.01 -4.41 16.55
C GLY A 430 24.00 -5.80 15.90
N SER A 431 23.07 -6.69 16.28
CA SER A 431 22.95 -8.03 15.71
C SER A 431 22.47 -8.00 14.26
N ASN A 432 22.73 -9.10 13.54
CA ASN A 432 22.25 -9.30 12.17
C ASN A 432 21.52 -10.64 12.08
N GLU A 433 20.36 -10.65 11.42
CA GLU A 433 19.68 -11.86 10.97
C GLU A 433 19.84 -11.96 9.44
N LEU A 434 20.08 -13.18 8.93
CA LEU A 434 20.16 -13.47 7.50
C LEU A 434 19.17 -14.59 7.15
N TYR A 435 18.38 -14.37 6.09
CA TYR A 435 17.37 -15.30 5.61
C TYR A 435 17.56 -15.62 4.13
N ASP A 436 17.39 -16.90 3.77
CA ASP A 436 17.21 -17.36 2.38
C ASP A 436 15.71 -17.41 2.06
N LEU A 437 15.21 -16.41 1.34
CA LEU A 437 13.80 -16.27 1.01
C LEU A 437 13.29 -17.32 0.00
N ASN A 438 14.17 -18.07 -0.68
CA ASN A 438 13.74 -19.18 -1.53
C ASN A 438 13.25 -20.36 -0.70
N THR A 439 13.85 -20.59 0.47
CA THR A 439 13.53 -21.72 1.34
C THR A 439 12.73 -21.32 2.57
N ASP A 440 12.80 -20.05 2.98
CA ASP A 440 12.16 -19.54 4.20
C ASP A 440 11.55 -18.15 4.00
N ILE A 441 10.47 -18.09 3.22
CA ILE A 441 9.67 -16.85 3.04
C ILE A 441 9.02 -16.37 4.35
N SER A 442 8.97 -17.23 5.36
CA SER A 442 8.41 -16.95 6.68
C SER A 442 9.44 -16.34 7.64
N GLU A 443 10.72 -16.27 7.26
CA GLU A 443 11.80 -15.70 8.08
C GLU A 443 11.82 -16.25 9.52
N GLN A 444 11.71 -17.58 9.63
CA GLN A 444 11.68 -18.29 10.91
C GLN A 444 13.05 -18.84 11.32
N HIS A 445 13.98 -18.98 10.38
CA HIS A 445 15.29 -19.59 10.61
C HIS A 445 16.42 -18.63 10.20
N ASP A 446 16.99 -17.94 11.19
CA ASP A 446 18.20 -17.15 10.95
C ASP A 446 19.38 -18.08 10.60
N VAL A 447 20.01 -17.83 9.45
CA VAL A 447 21.17 -18.57 8.96
C VAL A 447 22.46 -17.73 8.96
N SER A 448 22.47 -16.59 9.66
CA SER A 448 23.62 -15.69 9.76
C SER A 448 24.89 -16.41 10.25
N GLY A 449 24.77 -17.22 11.30
CA GLY A 449 25.89 -18.02 11.83
C GLY A 449 26.36 -19.14 10.90
N ARG A 450 25.50 -19.60 9.97
CA ARG A 450 25.82 -20.64 8.98
C ARG A 450 26.52 -20.06 7.74
N TYR A 451 26.22 -18.81 7.37
CA TYR A 451 26.79 -18.14 6.21
C TYR A 451 27.50 -16.81 6.58
N PRO A 452 28.52 -16.84 7.45
CA PRO A 452 29.11 -15.62 8.01
C PRO A 452 29.72 -14.69 6.96
N ASP A 453 30.24 -15.23 5.86
CA ASP A 453 30.79 -14.42 4.75
C ASP A 453 29.70 -13.66 3.98
N ILE A 454 28.54 -14.28 3.78
CA ILE A 454 27.39 -13.63 3.13
C ILE A 454 26.86 -12.55 4.05
N THR A 455 26.67 -12.86 5.34
CA THR A 455 26.23 -11.89 6.36
C THR A 455 27.14 -10.68 6.37
N ARG A 456 28.46 -10.86 6.53
CA ARG A 456 29.44 -9.76 6.55
C ARG A 456 29.36 -8.91 5.27
N LYS A 457 29.36 -9.53 4.09
CA LYS A 457 29.30 -8.82 2.82
C LYS A 457 28.02 -7.99 2.68
N MET A 458 26.88 -8.53 3.08
CA MET A 458 25.60 -7.82 3.01
C MET A 458 25.52 -6.71 4.07
N THR A 459 26.02 -6.93 5.29
CA THR A 459 26.14 -5.89 6.32
C THR A 459 27.02 -4.73 5.83
N ASP A 460 28.20 -5.02 5.26
CA ASP A 460 29.10 -3.97 4.74
C ASP A 460 28.44 -3.15 3.63
N LYS A 461 27.73 -3.81 2.70
CA LYS A 461 26.95 -3.14 1.65
C LYS A 461 25.84 -2.26 2.23
N LEU A 462 25.08 -2.78 3.20
CA LEU A 462 24.00 -2.04 3.86
C LEU A 462 24.53 -0.82 4.58
N LEU A 463 25.53 -0.97 5.44
CA LEU A 463 26.11 0.14 6.19
C LEU A 463 26.81 1.15 5.28
N GLY A 464 27.44 0.68 4.19
CA GLY A 464 28.01 1.53 3.15
C GLY A 464 26.96 2.40 2.45
N TRP A 465 25.82 1.80 2.08
CA TRP A 465 24.69 2.53 1.50
C TRP A 465 24.10 3.55 2.48
N LEU A 466 23.90 3.18 3.75
CA LEU A 466 23.39 4.10 4.77
C LEU A 466 24.29 5.34 4.95
N ARG A 467 25.62 5.16 4.92
CA ARG A 467 26.57 6.27 4.93
C ARG A 467 26.46 7.14 3.68
N SER A 468 26.31 6.55 2.50
CA SER A 468 26.25 7.32 1.25
C SER A 468 24.97 8.14 1.10
N VAL A 469 23.90 7.79 1.82
CA VAL A 469 22.65 8.55 1.86
C VAL A 469 22.51 9.44 3.09
N ASN A 470 23.56 9.56 3.91
CA ASN A 470 23.55 10.33 5.16
C ASN A 470 22.38 9.97 6.08
N ALA A 471 22.14 8.67 6.26
CA ALA A 471 21.05 8.14 7.07
C ALA A 471 21.18 8.61 8.54
N LYS A 472 20.04 8.86 9.19
CA LYS A 472 19.97 9.19 10.63
C LYS A 472 19.69 7.94 11.44
N TYR A 473 20.31 7.81 12.61
CA TYR A 473 20.24 6.59 13.42
C TYR A 473 19.51 6.84 14.75
N PRO A 474 18.86 5.81 15.31
CA PRO A 474 18.36 5.89 16.68
C PRO A 474 19.54 5.94 17.66
N VAL A 475 19.32 6.51 18.86
CA VAL A 475 20.36 6.64 19.89
C VAL A 475 19.94 5.92 21.17
N PRO A 476 20.88 5.44 22.02
CA PRO A 476 20.52 4.82 23.30
C PRO A 476 19.64 5.73 24.17
N ASP A 477 18.61 5.17 24.80
CA ASP A 477 17.83 5.89 25.81
C ASP A 477 18.54 5.79 27.17
N PRO A 478 19.08 6.90 27.73
CA PRO A 478 19.73 6.87 29.04
C PRO A 478 18.79 6.50 30.19
N LEU A 479 17.47 6.52 29.97
CA LEU A 479 16.45 6.13 30.96
C LEU A 479 15.93 4.69 30.76
N PHE A 480 16.55 3.90 29.88
CA PHE A 480 16.16 2.52 29.67
C PHE A 480 16.29 1.70 30.98
N SER A 481 15.26 0.89 31.26
CA SER A 481 15.22 -0.04 32.38
C SER A 481 14.69 -1.38 31.90
N GLU A 482 15.46 -2.44 32.11
CA GLU A 482 15.07 -3.80 31.74
C GLU A 482 13.81 -4.25 32.51
N ASP A 483 13.68 -3.87 33.78
CA ASP A 483 12.50 -4.14 34.59
C ASP A 483 11.24 -3.47 34.04
N SER A 484 11.36 -2.19 33.62
CA SER A 484 10.23 -1.46 33.02
C SER A 484 9.79 -2.09 31.69
N LEU A 485 10.74 -2.57 30.89
CA LEU A 485 10.46 -3.31 29.66
C LEU A 485 9.76 -4.64 29.96
N LYS A 486 10.27 -5.42 30.92
CA LYS A 486 9.68 -6.71 31.34
C LYS A 486 8.25 -6.52 31.85
N MET A 487 8.02 -5.56 32.74
CA MET A 487 6.67 -5.21 33.22
C MET A 487 5.72 -4.88 32.06
N LYS A 488 6.20 -4.14 31.05
CA LYS A 488 5.37 -3.80 29.89
C LYS A 488 5.06 -5.01 29.01
N GLN A 489 6.02 -5.91 28.83
CA GLN A 489 5.83 -7.16 28.10
C GLN A 489 4.86 -8.10 28.81
N GLU A 490 4.94 -8.21 30.13
CA GLU A 490 3.97 -8.96 30.93
C GLU A 490 2.57 -8.36 30.82
N TRP A 491 2.43 -7.03 30.82
CA TRP A 491 1.16 -6.38 30.56
C TRP A 491 0.60 -6.73 29.17
N TYR A 492 1.43 -6.81 28.14
CA TYR A 492 0.96 -7.24 26.81
C TYR A 492 0.41 -8.68 26.83
N ARG A 493 1.09 -9.60 27.52
CA ARG A 493 0.68 -11.00 27.63
C ARG A 493 -0.56 -11.19 28.48
N ASN A 494 -0.59 -10.56 29.64
CA ASN A 494 -1.56 -10.86 30.68
C ASN A 494 -2.79 -9.94 30.65
N VAL A 495 -2.71 -8.79 29.95
CA VAL A 495 -3.80 -7.80 29.90
C VAL A 495 -4.24 -7.52 28.46
N LEU A 496 -3.31 -7.14 27.58
CA LEU A 496 -3.69 -6.76 26.21
C LEU A 496 -4.22 -7.95 25.43
N MET A 497 -3.48 -9.06 25.39
CA MET A 497 -3.86 -10.22 24.58
C MET A 497 -5.22 -10.83 24.98
N PRO A 498 -5.54 -11.05 26.28
CA PRO A 498 -6.89 -11.48 26.68
C PRO A 498 -8.00 -10.51 26.25
N ARG A 499 -7.77 -9.19 26.35
CA ARG A 499 -8.72 -8.17 25.89
C ARG A 499 -8.94 -8.23 24.37
N LEU A 500 -7.90 -8.54 23.59
CA LEU A 500 -8.01 -8.71 22.15
C LEU A 500 -8.85 -9.94 21.79
N GLU A 501 -8.66 -11.06 22.49
CA GLU A 501 -9.48 -12.27 22.33
C GLU A 501 -10.96 -11.99 22.64
N GLU A 502 -11.23 -11.28 23.73
CA GLU A 502 -12.59 -10.88 24.10
C GLU A 502 -13.22 -10.00 23.01
N LYS A 503 -12.48 -9.00 22.51
CA LYS A 503 -12.95 -8.12 21.42
C LYS A 503 -13.22 -8.92 20.13
N ARG A 504 -12.35 -9.86 19.77
CA ARG A 504 -12.53 -10.73 18.60
C ARG A 504 -13.79 -11.59 18.74
N LYS A 505 -13.98 -12.25 19.87
CA LYS A 505 -15.17 -13.07 20.15
C LYS A 505 -16.44 -12.24 20.08
N LYS A 506 -16.46 -11.07 20.72
CA LYS A 506 -17.59 -10.12 20.62
C LYS A 506 -17.88 -9.74 19.18
N MET A 507 -16.87 -9.40 18.38
CA MET A 507 -17.06 -9.00 16.97
C MET A 507 -17.58 -10.13 16.07
N LEU A 508 -17.36 -11.38 16.45
CA LEU A 508 -17.83 -12.57 15.74
C LEU A 508 -19.18 -13.09 16.25
N ASP A 509 -19.70 -12.52 17.34
CA ASP A 509 -21.02 -12.87 17.87
C ASP A 509 -22.13 -12.42 16.89
N PRO A 510 -23.09 -13.29 16.51
CA PRO A 510 -24.21 -12.89 15.65
C PRO A 510 -25.07 -11.73 16.20
N ALA A 511 -25.07 -11.50 17.51
CA ALA A 511 -25.76 -10.41 18.18
C ALA A 511 -24.89 -9.15 18.35
N TRP A 512 -23.69 -9.11 17.79
CA TRP A 512 -22.80 -7.97 17.93
C TRP A 512 -23.35 -6.72 17.23
N GLN A 513 -23.48 -5.66 18.01
CA GLN A 513 -23.83 -4.34 17.53
C GLN A 513 -22.79 -3.33 18.03
N PRO A 514 -21.91 -2.79 17.15
CA PRO A 514 -20.81 -1.93 17.57
C PRO A 514 -21.28 -0.57 18.14
N ASN A 515 -22.40 -0.07 17.66
CA ASN A 515 -23.06 1.16 18.07
C ASN A 515 -24.51 1.18 17.52
N LYS A 516 -25.28 2.22 17.87
CA LYS A 516 -26.71 2.30 17.56
C LYS A 516 -27.05 2.25 16.06
N ASP A 517 -26.18 2.76 15.20
CA ASP A 517 -26.46 3.08 13.79
C ASP A 517 -25.36 2.62 12.81
N TRP A 518 -24.52 1.67 13.23
CA TRP A 518 -23.36 1.19 12.46
C TRP A 518 -22.47 2.31 11.91
N TRP A 519 -22.09 3.27 12.77
CA TRP A 519 -21.29 4.45 12.39
C TRP A 519 -21.99 5.39 11.40
N GLY A 520 -23.31 5.51 11.53
CA GLY A 520 -24.15 6.27 10.59
C GLY A 520 -24.29 5.60 9.21
N SER A 521 -23.95 4.32 9.09
CA SER A 521 -24.13 3.57 7.84
C SER A 521 -25.52 2.90 7.70
N GLU A 522 -26.26 2.77 8.80
CA GLU A 522 -27.68 2.43 8.78
C GLU A 522 -28.52 3.69 8.55
N ARG A 523 -29.15 3.80 7.37
CA ARG A 523 -30.12 4.87 7.09
C ARG A 523 -31.49 4.46 7.66
N ASP A 524 -32.08 5.31 8.49
CA ASP A 524 -33.50 5.20 8.86
C ASP A 524 -34.37 5.79 7.72
N ASP A 525 -34.82 4.93 6.81
CA ASP A 525 -35.66 5.33 5.67
C ASP A 525 -36.98 6.01 6.09
N LYS A 526 -37.41 5.88 7.36
CA LYS A 526 -38.62 6.54 7.86
C LYS A 526 -38.39 8.02 8.22
N ALA A 527 -37.15 8.45 8.44
CA ALA A 527 -36.83 9.83 8.82
C ALA A 527 -36.74 10.78 7.61
N MET A 528 -36.55 10.27 6.39
CA MET A 528 -36.46 11.10 5.17
C MET A 528 -37.80 11.37 4.48
N LYS A 529 -38.92 10.83 4.99
CA LYS A 529 -40.27 11.09 4.50
C LYS A 529 -41.04 12.13 5.33
N ARG A 530 -40.36 12.95 6.13
CA ARG A 530 -40.97 14.02 6.92
C ARG A 530 -40.57 15.39 6.43
#